data_AF-W4V0Z8-F1
#
_entry.id   AF-W4V0Z8-F1
#
_cell.length_a   1.000
_cell.length_b   1.000
_cell.length_c   1.000
_cell.angle_alpha   90.00
_cell.angle_beta   90.00
_cell.angle_gamma   90.00
#
_symmetry.space_group_name_H-M   'P 1'
#
loop_
_entity.id
_entity.type
_entity.pdbx_description
1 polymer ?
#
loop_
_entity_poly.entity_id
_entity_poly.type
_entity_poly.pdbx_seq_one_letter_code
_entity_poly.pdbx_strand_id
1 'polypeptide(L)'
;MGIYATDKPDIEIPGLFKGTFYESISDDELLWMSFTLKKNGKVLFERGDRHWWLTGFRLGEFSQPWELTMDITITLKDSEMCSAFINGLKRAGYTDKDIKRYENAVRITFDKPRTPQPLTRTKITDEIIQKKNKLLCDVYNEVTKGCATLEEKMAAVQENAPELYEHILGLGKPEQLFNSFMKIQRHLEEKTI
;
A
#
# COMPACT_ATOMS: atom_id res chain seq x y z
N MET A 1 -1.40 -3.08 3.50
CA MET A 1 -2.28 -4.14 2.97
C MET A 1 -3.72 -3.68 3.05
N GLY A 2 -4.50 -3.82 1.98
CA GLY A 2 -5.90 -3.40 1.95
C GLY A 2 -6.79 -4.49 1.36
N ILE A 3 -8.00 -4.63 1.89
CA ILE A 3 -9.07 -5.50 1.37
C ILE A 3 -10.20 -4.60 0.90
N TYR A 4 -10.62 -4.84 -0.33
CA TYR A 4 -11.69 -4.12 -0.99
C TYR A 4 -12.61 -5.12 -1.66
N ALA A 5 -13.90 -4.79 -1.71
CA ALA A 5 -14.92 -5.64 -2.32
C ALA A 5 -15.83 -4.81 -3.22
N THR A 6 -16.56 -5.49 -4.09
CA THR A 6 -17.57 -4.89 -4.96
C THR A 6 -18.47 -5.98 -5.50
N ASP A 7 -19.76 -5.69 -5.53
CA ASP A 7 -20.80 -6.42 -6.24
C ASP A 7 -21.28 -5.64 -7.49
N LYS A 8 -20.69 -4.47 -7.73
CA LYS A 8 -21.07 -3.55 -8.81
C LYS A 8 -20.48 -4.02 -10.13
N PRO A 9 -21.20 -3.82 -11.25
CA PRO A 9 -20.67 -4.10 -12.58
C PRO A 9 -19.52 -3.16 -12.92
N ASP A 10 -18.71 -3.55 -13.91
CA ASP A 10 -17.69 -2.68 -14.47
C ASP A 10 -18.28 -1.37 -14.97
N ILE A 11 -17.55 -0.28 -14.72
CA ILE A 11 -17.95 1.08 -15.08
C ILE A 11 -17.09 1.51 -16.26
N GLU A 12 -17.72 2.19 -17.22
CA GLU A 12 -17.05 2.90 -18.30
C GLU A 12 -17.43 4.38 -18.24
N ILE A 13 -16.43 5.22 -17.94
CA ILE A 13 -16.49 6.67 -17.98
C ILE A 13 -15.51 7.11 -19.08
N PRO A 14 -16.01 7.53 -20.26
CA PRO A 14 -15.17 7.86 -21.40
C PRO A 14 -14.04 8.83 -21.05
N GLY A 15 -12.81 8.45 -21.41
CA GLY A 15 -11.61 9.26 -21.15
C GLY A 15 -11.16 9.35 -19.68
N LEU A 16 -11.84 8.66 -18.75
CA LEU A 16 -11.53 8.73 -17.32
C LEU A 16 -11.23 7.36 -16.70
N PHE A 17 -12.16 6.40 -16.83
CA PHE A 17 -12.06 5.12 -16.13
C PHE A 17 -12.80 4.02 -16.87
N LYS A 18 -12.19 2.83 -16.97
CA LYS A 18 -12.85 1.62 -17.47
C LYS A 18 -12.43 0.43 -16.61
N GLY A 19 -13.39 -0.20 -15.95
CA GLY A 19 -13.18 -1.42 -15.17
C GLY A 19 -13.95 -1.45 -13.86
N THR A 20 -13.53 -2.33 -12.97
CA THR A 20 -14.20 -2.58 -11.70
C THR A 20 -13.83 -1.52 -10.67
N PHE A 21 -14.83 -0.90 -10.04
CA PHE A 21 -14.63 0.00 -8.90
C PHE A 21 -14.86 -0.76 -7.60
N TYR A 22 -13.89 -0.68 -6.69
CA TYR A 22 -13.92 -1.39 -5.41
C TYR A 22 -14.14 -0.42 -4.25
N GLU A 23 -14.83 -0.90 -3.23
CA GLU A 23 -15.14 -0.15 -2.00
C GLU A 23 -14.42 -0.77 -0.81
N SER A 24 -14.20 0.03 0.23
CA SER A 24 -13.77 -0.49 1.53
C SER A 24 -14.87 -1.40 2.09
N ILE A 25 -14.49 -2.53 2.66
CA ILE A 25 -15.44 -3.42 3.35
C ILE A 25 -15.94 -2.76 4.64
N SER A 26 -17.17 -3.10 5.05
CA SER A 26 -17.78 -2.62 6.28
C SER A 26 -17.19 -3.28 7.53
N ASP A 27 -17.49 -2.71 8.69
CA ASP A 27 -16.96 -3.17 9.99
C ASP A 27 -17.33 -4.62 10.34
N ASP A 28 -18.49 -5.10 9.90
CA ASP A 28 -18.93 -6.48 10.08
C ASP A 28 -18.17 -7.48 9.19
N GLU A 29 -17.59 -7.00 8.09
CA GLU A 29 -16.86 -7.82 7.12
C GLU A 29 -15.34 -7.83 7.34
N LEU A 30 -14.82 -7.08 8.33
CA LEU A 30 -13.38 -6.98 8.59
C LEU A 30 -12.75 -8.36 8.82
N LEU A 31 -11.59 -8.55 8.20
CA LEU A 31 -10.79 -9.77 8.33
C LEU A 31 -9.65 -9.54 9.30
N TRP A 32 -9.27 -10.60 10.02
CA TRP A 32 -8.00 -10.59 10.75
C TRP A 32 -6.85 -10.68 9.75
N MET A 33 -5.94 -9.72 9.81
CA MET A 33 -4.77 -9.69 8.95
C MET A 33 -3.52 -9.31 9.72
N SER A 34 -2.37 -9.81 9.28
CA SER A 34 -1.08 -9.40 9.81
C SER A 34 -0.01 -9.40 8.73
N PHE A 35 1.04 -8.63 8.98
CA PHE A 35 2.26 -8.72 8.19
C PHE A 35 3.51 -8.37 8.98
N THR A 36 4.63 -8.95 8.56
CA THR A 36 5.99 -8.60 9.00
C THR A 36 6.75 -8.05 7.80
N LEU A 37 7.14 -6.77 7.86
CA LEU A 37 7.99 -6.15 6.84
C LEU A 37 9.46 -6.34 7.19
N LYS A 38 10.26 -6.82 6.25
CA LYS A 38 11.69 -7.07 6.41
C LYS A 38 12.50 -6.29 5.38
N LYS A 39 13.70 -5.88 5.79
CA LYS A 39 14.74 -5.32 4.92
C LYS A 39 15.99 -6.18 5.02
N ASN A 40 16.46 -6.73 3.91
CA ASN A 40 17.61 -7.64 3.84
C ASN A 40 17.51 -8.76 4.90
N GLY A 41 16.31 -9.33 5.05
CA GLY A 41 15.98 -10.39 6.01
C GLY A 41 15.78 -9.94 7.47
N LYS A 42 16.11 -8.69 7.82
CA LYS A 42 15.89 -8.15 9.17
C LYS A 42 14.50 -7.52 9.29
N VAL A 43 13.80 -7.79 10.39
CA VAL A 43 12.47 -7.21 10.64
C VAL A 43 12.58 -5.70 10.84
N LEU A 44 11.79 -4.94 10.07
CA LEU A 44 11.62 -3.50 10.27
C LEU A 44 10.52 -3.20 11.28
N PHE A 45 9.35 -3.82 11.10
CA PHE A 45 8.20 -3.75 12.00
C PHE A 45 7.17 -4.83 11.64
N GLU A 46 6.22 -5.03 12.55
CA GLU A 46 5.12 -5.98 12.41
C GLU A 46 3.79 -5.29 12.74
N ARG A 47 2.71 -5.73 12.10
CA ARG A 47 1.35 -5.27 12.38
C ARG A 47 0.40 -6.45 12.30
N GLY A 48 -0.60 -6.47 13.17
CA GLY A 48 -1.69 -7.44 13.13
C GLY A 48 -2.94 -6.84 13.76
N ASP A 49 -4.07 -6.90 13.05
CA ASP A 49 -5.35 -6.40 13.54
C ASP A 49 -6.52 -6.94 12.70
N ARG A 50 -7.74 -6.81 13.22
CA ARG A 50 -8.97 -6.96 12.45
C ARG A 50 -9.30 -5.63 11.78
N HIS A 51 -8.95 -5.51 10.51
CA HIS A 51 -9.05 -4.24 9.78
C HIS A 51 -9.19 -4.50 8.27
N TRP A 52 -9.69 -3.52 7.51
CA TRP A 52 -9.72 -3.61 6.05
C TRP A 52 -8.47 -3.00 5.42
N TRP A 53 -7.87 -1.99 6.06
CA TRP A 53 -6.63 -1.33 5.64
C TRP A 53 -5.56 -1.31 6.73
N LEU A 54 -4.64 -2.28 6.71
CA LEU A 54 -3.54 -2.37 7.67
C LEU A 54 -2.27 -1.73 7.10
N THR A 55 -1.84 -0.61 7.70
CA THR A 55 -0.67 0.17 7.28
C THR A 55 0.42 0.20 8.35
N GLY A 56 1.64 0.55 7.95
CA GLY A 56 2.74 0.81 8.86
C GLY A 56 3.87 1.53 8.13
N PHE A 57 4.58 2.38 8.87
CA PHE A 57 5.59 3.27 8.32
C PHE A 57 6.79 3.34 9.26
N ARG A 58 8.00 3.40 8.68
CA ARG A 58 9.23 3.70 9.40
C ARG A 58 9.85 4.95 8.78
N LEU A 59 9.65 6.09 9.43
CA LEU A 59 10.05 7.39 8.90
C LEU A 59 11.58 7.49 8.81
N GLY A 60 12.09 8.06 7.71
CA GLY A 60 13.54 8.16 7.45
C GLY A 60 14.20 6.87 6.96
N GLU A 61 13.47 5.76 6.84
CA GLU A 61 14.02 4.48 6.36
C GLU A 61 13.96 4.37 4.83
N PHE A 62 15.03 4.77 4.14
CA PHE A 62 15.17 4.50 2.71
C PHE A 62 15.40 3.00 2.46
N SER A 63 14.72 2.43 1.47
CA SER A 63 14.98 1.05 1.02
C SER A 63 14.83 0.94 -0.49
N GLN A 64 15.64 0.09 -1.10
CA GLN A 64 15.42 -0.36 -2.47
C GLN A 64 14.35 -1.45 -2.50
N PRO A 65 13.56 -1.57 -3.59
CA PRO A 65 12.47 -2.54 -3.65
C PRO A 65 12.93 -3.98 -3.42
N TRP A 66 14.10 -4.36 -3.95
CA TRP A 66 14.66 -5.71 -3.81
C TRP A 66 15.23 -6.02 -2.42
N GLU A 67 15.38 -5.02 -1.55
CA GLU A 67 15.77 -5.24 -0.16
C GLU A 67 14.56 -5.67 0.68
N LEU A 68 13.34 -5.41 0.22
CA LEU A 68 12.13 -5.58 1.00
C LEU A 68 11.44 -6.90 0.72
N THR A 69 11.02 -7.57 1.79
CA THR A 69 10.08 -8.69 1.72
C THR A 69 9.02 -8.51 2.79
N MET A 70 7.82 -9.01 2.53
CA MET A 70 6.70 -8.94 3.46
C MET A 70 6.06 -10.31 3.64
N ASP A 71 6.09 -10.84 4.85
CA ASP A 71 5.33 -12.04 5.20
C ASP A 71 3.93 -11.60 5.61
N ILE A 72 2.91 -12.13 4.97
CA ILE A 72 1.50 -11.72 5.13
C ILE A 72 0.71 -12.93 5.62
N THR A 73 -0.19 -12.71 6.57
CA THR A 73 -1.23 -13.69 6.95
C THR A 73 -2.59 -13.02 6.92
N ILE A 74 -3.58 -13.68 6.32
CA ILE A 74 -4.98 -13.22 6.29
C ILE A 74 -5.85 -14.39 6.71
N THR A 75 -6.79 -14.17 7.62
CA THR A 75 -7.82 -15.15 8.00
C THR A 75 -9.12 -14.79 7.28
N LEU A 76 -9.55 -15.66 6.37
CA LEU A 76 -10.75 -15.49 5.56
C LEU A 76 -11.97 -16.00 6.31
N LYS A 77 -13.17 -15.54 5.89
CA LYS A 77 -14.44 -15.85 6.57
C LYS A 77 -14.73 -17.35 6.61
N ASP A 78 -14.47 -18.03 5.50
CA ASP A 78 -14.75 -19.44 5.33
C ASP A 78 -13.77 -20.12 4.34
N SER A 79 -13.94 -21.43 4.18
CA SER A 79 -13.11 -22.26 3.31
C SER A 79 -13.32 -21.94 1.82
N GLU A 80 -14.50 -21.45 1.43
CA GLU A 80 -14.80 -21.10 0.04
C GLU A 80 -14.03 -19.84 -0.36
N MET A 81 -14.14 -18.77 0.44
CA MET A 81 -13.38 -17.54 0.27
C MET A 81 -11.88 -17.78 0.31
N CYS A 82 -11.40 -18.61 1.25
CA CYS A 82 -9.99 -19.02 1.33
C CYS A 82 -9.53 -19.71 0.04
N SER A 83 -10.33 -20.64 -0.48
CA SER A 83 -10.01 -21.37 -1.72
C SER A 83 -10.05 -20.44 -2.95
N ALA A 84 -11.02 -19.52 -3.02
CA ALA A 84 -11.10 -18.50 -4.06
C ALA A 84 -9.89 -17.56 -4.05
N PHE A 85 -9.46 -17.13 -2.87
CA PHE A 85 -8.26 -16.29 -2.69
C PHE A 85 -6.99 -17.01 -3.14
N ILE A 86 -6.78 -18.26 -2.72
CA ILE A 86 -5.64 -19.09 -3.16
C ILE A 86 -5.65 -19.27 -4.68
N ASN A 87 -6.80 -19.55 -5.29
CA ASN A 87 -6.92 -19.67 -6.73
C ASN A 87 -6.59 -18.34 -7.45
N GLY A 88 -6.96 -17.19 -6.85
CA GLY A 88 -6.55 -15.87 -7.32
C GLY A 88 -5.03 -15.68 -7.30
N LEU A 89 -4.37 -16.06 -6.20
CA LEU A 89 -2.91 -16.04 -6.10
C LEU A 89 -2.25 -16.94 -7.16
N LYS A 90 -2.78 -18.15 -7.37
CA LYS A 90 -2.28 -19.06 -8.42
C LYS A 90 -2.39 -18.45 -9.81
N ARG A 91 -3.54 -17.84 -10.14
CA ARG A 91 -3.71 -17.11 -11.41
C ARG A 91 -2.75 -15.93 -11.57
N ALA A 92 -2.40 -15.27 -10.47
CA ALA A 92 -1.41 -14.20 -10.46
C ALA A 92 0.05 -14.70 -10.60
N GLY A 93 0.29 -16.02 -10.58
CA GLY A 93 1.61 -16.62 -10.77
C GLY A 93 2.31 -17.06 -9.48
N TYR A 94 1.62 -17.09 -8.34
CA TYR A 94 2.14 -17.70 -7.12
C TYR A 94 2.00 -19.22 -7.16
N THR A 95 2.97 -19.93 -6.60
CA THR A 95 3.02 -21.39 -6.57
C THR A 95 2.63 -21.94 -5.20
N ASP A 96 2.40 -23.26 -5.10
CA ASP A 96 2.15 -23.91 -3.81
C ASP A 96 3.33 -23.82 -2.83
N LYS A 97 4.53 -23.45 -3.30
CA LYS A 97 5.68 -23.16 -2.42
C LYS A 97 5.58 -21.78 -1.76
N ASP A 98 4.89 -20.85 -2.41
CA ASP A 98 4.73 -19.47 -1.95
C ASP A 98 3.53 -19.30 -1.02
N ILE A 99 2.62 -20.29 -0.99
CA ILE A 99 1.33 -20.23 -0.31
C ILE A 99 1.25 -21.32 0.75
N LYS A 100 0.92 -20.95 1.98
CA LYS A 100 0.59 -21.90 3.05
C LYS A 100 -0.83 -21.66 3.54
N ARG A 101 -1.63 -22.72 3.59
CA ARG A 101 -3.00 -22.68 4.13
C ARG A 101 -3.04 -23.33 5.51
N TYR A 102 -3.71 -22.68 6.45
CA TYR A 102 -4.02 -23.20 7.79
C TYR A 102 -5.50 -22.94 8.04
N GLU A 103 -6.34 -23.97 7.93
CA GLU A 103 -7.81 -23.80 7.97
C GLU A 103 -8.30 -22.76 6.93
N ASN A 104 -8.85 -21.64 7.39
CA ASN A 104 -9.30 -20.51 6.58
C ASN A 104 -8.27 -19.38 6.52
N ALA A 105 -7.08 -19.55 7.10
CA ALA A 105 -5.98 -18.60 7.01
C ALA A 105 -5.00 -18.95 5.88
N VAL A 106 -4.52 -17.91 5.20
CA VAL A 106 -3.53 -18.00 4.13
C VAL A 106 -2.32 -17.16 4.50
N ARG A 107 -1.14 -17.78 4.43
CA ARG A 107 0.14 -17.12 4.58
C ARG A 107 0.88 -17.09 3.25
N ILE A 108 1.39 -15.92 2.88
CA ILE A 108 2.20 -15.70 1.69
C ILE A 108 3.41 -14.84 2.01
N THR A 109 4.48 -15.01 1.24
CA THR A 109 5.60 -14.07 1.24
C THR A 109 5.53 -13.25 -0.05
N PHE A 110 5.40 -11.94 0.10
CA PHE A 110 5.48 -10.98 -1.00
C PHE A 110 6.91 -10.45 -1.09
N ASP A 111 7.63 -10.87 -2.13
CA ASP A 111 9.02 -10.50 -2.41
C ASP A 111 9.15 -9.73 -3.74
N LYS A 112 8.44 -10.20 -4.76
CA LYS A 112 8.44 -9.64 -6.10
C LYS A 112 7.03 -9.72 -6.67
N PRO A 113 6.54 -8.64 -7.33
CA PRO A 113 5.26 -8.69 -8.00
C PRO A 113 5.27 -9.78 -9.08
N ARG A 114 4.22 -10.58 -9.11
CA ARG A 114 4.00 -11.65 -10.10
C ARG A 114 3.10 -11.22 -11.26
N THR A 115 2.47 -10.06 -11.14
CA THR A 115 1.60 -9.45 -12.16
C THR A 115 2.30 -8.28 -12.89
N PRO A 116 1.88 -7.96 -14.13
CA PRO A 116 2.36 -6.79 -14.84
C PRO A 116 2.21 -5.52 -14.00
N GLN A 117 3.28 -4.73 -13.92
CA GLN A 117 3.26 -3.44 -13.24
C GLN A 117 2.83 -2.34 -14.22
N PRO A 118 2.32 -1.18 -13.73
CA PRO A 118 1.87 -0.10 -14.60
C PRO A 118 2.94 0.33 -15.62
N LEU A 119 2.53 0.58 -16.86
CA LEU A 119 3.45 0.98 -17.95
C LEU A 119 4.22 2.27 -17.67
N THR A 120 3.68 3.12 -16.79
CA THR A 120 4.34 4.34 -16.32
C THR A 120 5.57 4.06 -15.45
N ARG A 121 5.73 2.83 -14.96
CA ARG A 121 6.92 2.39 -14.22
C ARG A 121 7.96 1.82 -15.17
N THR A 122 8.96 2.63 -15.47
CA THR A 122 10.16 2.24 -16.21
C THR A 122 11.37 2.20 -15.29
N LYS A 123 12.45 1.51 -15.70
CA LYS A 123 13.71 1.52 -14.94
C LYS A 123 14.25 2.93 -14.70
N ILE A 124 14.20 3.79 -15.74
CA ILE A 124 14.69 5.17 -15.66
C ILE A 124 13.87 5.98 -14.66
N THR A 125 12.53 5.90 -14.75
CA THR A 125 11.66 6.63 -13.81
C THR A 125 11.81 6.10 -12.39
N ASP A 126 11.91 4.78 -12.20
CA ASP A 126 12.11 4.17 -10.89
C ASP A 126 13.46 4.61 -10.28
N GLU A 127 14.54 4.65 -11.06
CA GLU A 127 15.85 5.12 -10.60
C GLU A 127 15.84 6.59 -10.17
N ILE A 128 15.21 7.48 -10.95
CA ILE A 128 15.08 8.89 -10.62
C ILE A 128 14.27 9.06 -9.33
N ILE A 129 13.14 8.37 -9.21
CA ILE A 129 12.28 8.41 -8.02
C ILE A 129 13.06 7.89 -6.81
N GLN A 130 13.77 6.77 -6.92
CA GLN A 130 14.52 6.19 -5.81
C GLN A 130 15.71 7.05 -5.38
N LYS A 131 16.40 7.72 -6.31
CA LYS A 131 17.44 8.71 -5.96
C LYS A 131 16.86 9.88 -5.18
N LYS A 132 15.71 10.40 -5.61
CA LYS A 132 15.00 11.47 -4.88
C LYS A 132 14.56 11.00 -3.50
N ASN A 133 13.94 9.82 -3.39
CA ASN A 133 13.52 9.24 -2.12
C ASN A 133 14.70 9.08 -1.16
N LYS A 134 15.85 8.59 -1.65
CA LYS A 134 17.07 8.47 -0.86
C LYS A 134 17.56 9.82 -0.35
N LEU A 135 17.67 10.82 -1.24
CA LEU A 135 18.07 12.17 -0.87
C LEU A 135 17.16 12.75 0.22
N LEU A 136 15.85 12.64 0.06
CA LEU A 136 14.88 13.14 1.05
C LEU A 136 15.02 12.44 2.40
N CYS A 137 15.23 11.12 2.41
CA CYS A 137 15.47 10.39 3.66
C CYS A 137 16.81 10.77 4.30
N ASP A 138 17.87 10.94 3.52
CA ASP A 138 19.19 11.34 4.02
C ASP A 138 19.13 12.74 4.65
N VAL A 139 18.49 13.71 3.97
CA VAL A 139 18.26 15.06 4.49
C VAL A 139 17.43 15.00 5.76
N TYR A 140 16.30 14.27 5.74
CA TYR A 140 15.45 14.11 6.93
C TYR A 140 16.23 13.56 8.13
N ASN A 141 17.01 12.50 7.93
CA ASN A 141 17.78 11.87 9.01
C ASN A 141 18.88 12.78 9.55
N GLU A 142 19.52 13.58 8.69
CA GLU A 142 20.55 14.53 9.12
C GLU A 142 19.95 15.67 9.95
N VAL A 143 18.87 16.31 9.47
CA VAL A 143 18.26 17.43 10.21
C VAL A 143 17.56 17.00 11.49
N THR A 144 17.08 15.75 11.56
CA THR A 144 16.40 15.20 12.75
C THR A 144 17.33 14.45 13.69
N LYS A 145 18.64 14.49 13.43
CA LYS A 145 19.64 13.78 14.23
C LYS A 145 19.65 14.31 15.65
N GLY A 146 19.45 13.41 16.61
CA GLY A 146 19.41 13.74 18.04
C GLY A 146 18.04 14.18 18.57
N CYS A 147 17.04 14.40 17.69
CA CYS A 147 15.67 14.65 18.12
C CYS A 147 15.00 13.35 18.61
N ALA A 148 14.33 13.41 19.75
CA ALA A 148 13.63 12.29 20.36
C ALA A 148 12.17 12.21 19.93
N THR A 149 11.46 13.34 19.86
CA THR A 149 10.01 13.38 19.61
C THR A 149 9.65 13.80 18.20
N LEU A 150 8.42 13.55 17.77
CA LEU A 150 7.94 14.00 16.46
C LEU A 150 7.94 15.53 16.38
N GLU A 151 7.53 16.21 17.45
CA GLU A 151 7.47 17.67 17.52
C GLU A 151 8.86 18.28 17.32
N GLU A 152 9.88 17.74 18.02
CA GLU A 152 11.27 18.16 17.85
C GLU A 152 11.76 17.93 16.41
N LYS A 153 11.44 16.77 15.83
CA LYS A 153 11.81 16.45 14.44
C LYS A 153 11.16 17.40 13.45
N MET A 154 9.88 17.71 13.62
CA MET A 154 9.16 18.63 12.75
C MET A 154 9.70 20.06 12.86
N ALA A 155 10.00 20.52 14.08
CA ALA A 155 10.65 21.82 14.31
C ALA A 155 12.03 21.87 13.63
N ALA A 156 12.85 20.83 13.80
CA ALA A 156 14.17 20.76 13.19
C ALA A 156 14.11 20.74 11.65
N VAL A 157 13.13 20.04 11.06
CA VAL A 157 12.90 20.05 9.60
C VAL A 157 12.45 21.43 9.13
N GLN A 158 11.53 22.08 9.86
CA GLN A 158 11.06 23.43 9.52
C GLN A 158 12.20 24.46 9.53
N GLU A 159 13.08 24.39 10.52
CA GLU A 159 14.21 25.31 10.67
C GLU A 159 15.35 25.02 9.67
N ASN A 160 15.74 23.76 9.52
CA ASN A 160 16.97 23.38 8.81
C ASN A 160 16.73 22.89 7.37
N ALA A 161 15.50 22.55 7.00
CA ALA A 161 15.13 22.10 5.66
C ALA A 161 13.71 22.55 5.27
N PRO A 162 13.44 23.87 5.14
CA PRO A 162 12.10 24.40 4.91
C PRO A 162 11.44 23.86 3.63
N GLU A 163 12.21 23.60 2.56
CA GLU A 163 11.67 22.97 1.35
C GLU A 163 11.13 21.55 1.60
N LEU A 164 11.80 20.77 2.46
CA LEU A 164 11.32 19.45 2.88
C LEU A 164 10.08 19.58 3.76
N TYR A 165 10.03 20.59 4.63
CA TYR A 165 8.86 20.88 5.46
C TYR A 165 7.60 21.16 4.62
N GLU A 166 7.71 22.05 3.63
CA GLU A 166 6.62 22.33 2.68
C GLU A 166 6.19 21.07 1.93
N HIS A 167 7.16 20.24 1.52
CA HIS A 167 6.84 18.96 0.90
C HIS A 167 6.03 18.04 1.81
N ILE A 168 6.38 17.98 3.11
CA ILE A 168 5.64 17.19 4.12
C ILE A 168 4.20 17.71 4.27
N LEU A 169 3.99 19.03 4.35
CA LEU A 169 2.65 19.62 4.47
C LEU A 169 1.75 19.34 3.25
N GLY A 170 2.36 19.14 2.08
CA GLY A 170 1.68 18.77 0.84
C GLY A 170 1.44 17.27 0.65
N LEU A 171 1.95 16.40 1.52
CA LEU A 171 1.79 14.95 1.37
C LEU A 171 0.31 14.54 1.42
N GLY A 172 -0.05 13.58 0.56
CA GLY A 172 -1.39 12.98 0.55
C GLY A 172 -2.49 13.86 -0.08
N LYS A 173 -2.17 15.03 -0.63
CA LYS A 173 -3.14 15.92 -1.30
C LYS A 173 -2.90 16.10 -2.81
N PRO A 174 -2.75 15.03 -3.63
CA PRO A 174 -2.71 15.19 -5.07
C PRO A 174 -4.08 15.60 -5.60
N GLU A 175 -4.25 16.89 -5.90
CA GLU A 175 -5.51 17.51 -6.38
C GLU A 175 -6.13 16.74 -7.56
N GLN A 176 -5.31 16.28 -8.51
CA GLN A 176 -5.74 15.52 -9.67
C GLN A 176 -6.39 14.17 -9.31
N LEU A 177 -5.88 13.49 -8.28
CA LEU A 177 -6.44 12.22 -7.81
C LEU A 177 -7.80 12.46 -7.15
N PHE A 178 -7.90 13.50 -6.32
CA PHE A 178 -9.15 13.88 -5.66
C PHE A 178 -10.22 14.28 -6.68
N ASN A 179 -9.87 15.10 -7.66
CA ASN A 179 -10.78 15.52 -8.73
C ASN A 179 -11.26 14.33 -9.57
N SER A 180 -10.38 13.38 -9.86
CA SER A 180 -10.74 12.14 -10.58
C SER A 180 -11.70 11.28 -9.76
N PHE A 181 -11.42 11.11 -8.46
CA PHE A 181 -12.28 10.36 -7.54
C PHE A 181 -13.69 10.97 -7.46
N MET A 182 -13.79 12.29 -7.25
CA MET A 182 -15.08 13.00 -7.16
C MET A 182 -15.93 12.83 -8.44
N LYS A 183 -15.30 12.84 -9.62
CA LYS A 183 -16.01 12.60 -10.90
C LYS A 183 -16.55 11.18 -11.02
N ILE A 184 -15.77 10.19 -10.58
CA ILE A 184 -16.20 8.78 -10.56
C ILE A 184 -17.34 8.58 -9.57
N GLN A 185 -17.21 9.15 -8.36
CA GLN A 185 -18.24 9.06 -7.32
C GLN A 185 -19.57 9.68 -7.77
N ARG A 186 -19.54 10.86 -8.40
CA ARG A 186 -20.77 11.49 -8.91
C ARG A 186 -21.48 10.61 -9.95
N HIS A 187 -20.73 9.99 -10.86
CA HIS A 187 -21.28 9.07 -11.87
C HIS A 187 -21.88 7.79 -11.26
N LEU A 188 -21.31 7.32 -10.14
CA LEU A 188 -21.84 6.20 -9.38
C LEU A 188 -23.17 6.55 -8.71
N GLU A 189 -23.27 7.73 -8.11
CA GLU A 189 -24.49 8.22 -7.46
C GLU A 189 -25.63 8.46 -8.48
N GLU A 190 -25.31 9.03 -9.65
CA GLU A 190 -26.28 9.30 -10.73
C GLU A 190 -26.91 8.03 -11.33
N LYS A 191 -26.25 6.86 -11.25
CA LYS A 191 -26.76 5.58 -11.76
C LYS A 191 -27.53 4.75 -10.73
N THR A 192 -27.62 5.21 -9.48
CA THR A 192 -28.28 4.48 -8.38
C THR A 192 -29.73 4.97 -8.15
N ILE A 193 -30.21 5.95 -8.95
CA ILE A 193 -31.58 6.49 -8.96
C ILE A 193 -32.39 5.92 -10.13
#